data_AF-A0A2V8CUC2-F1
#
_entry.id   AF-A0A2V8CUC2-F1
#
_cell.length_a   1.000
_cell.length_b   1.000
_cell.length_c   1.000
_cell.angle_alpha   90.00
_cell.angle_beta   90.00
_cell.angle_gamma   90.00
#
_symmetry.space_group_name_H-M   'P 1'
#
loop_
_entity.id
_entity.type
_entity.pdbx_description
1 polymer ?
#
loop_
_entity_poly.entity_id
_entity_poly.type
_entity_poly.pdbx_seq_one_letter_code
_entity_poly.pdbx_strand_id
1 'polypeptide(L)'
;MTLNGVAVSSSGEKQVSPSSTTEYVLIAKDSSHSVTSRVSVTVLNGTPAPPPAPVPSANLTASSTSITAGQSSTLSWTTTNATSVTLNGNAVSTNGSQSVTPASTTTYTLNATNAAGSSTSSVVVTVTPVAPPPPPPPAAPTATLSASAASIVSGQSVTLSWTTTNATSATLN
;
A
#
# COMPACT_ATOMS: atom_id res chain seq x y z
N MET A 1 49.55 15.42 52.51
CA MET A 1 49.57 15.18 51.04
C MET A 1 48.79 16.30 50.38
N THR A 2 48.99 16.62 49.10
CA THR A 2 48.18 17.61 48.38
C THR A 2 47.66 17.06 47.05
N LEU A 3 46.39 17.32 46.71
CA LEU A 3 45.79 17.05 45.40
C LEU A 3 45.53 18.39 44.70
N ASN A 4 46.14 18.63 43.54
CA ASN A 4 46.10 19.91 42.82
C ASN A 4 46.43 21.12 43.72
N GLY A 5 47.35 20.95 44.66
CA GLY A 5 47.76 22.00 45.61
C GLY A 5 46.91 22.12 46.87
N VAL A 6 45.79 21.39 46.99
CA VAL A 6 44.92 21.39 48.19
C VAL A 6 45.32 20.27 49.15
N ALA A 7 45.46 20.56 50.45
CA ALA A 7 45.79 19.56 51.47
C ALA A 7 44.72 18.46 51.54
N VAL A 8 45.16 17.20 51.46
CA VAL A 8 44.32 16.00 51.60
C VAL A 8 44.93 15.07 52.64
N SER A 9 44.06 14.26 53.26
CA SER A 9 44.41 13.21 54.22
C SER A 9 45.44 12.23 53.67
N SER A 10 46.18 11.54 54.54
CA SER A 10 47.17 10.53 54.14
C SER A 10 46.57 9.30 53.46
N SER A 11 45.25 9.10 53.60
CA SER A 11 44.44 8.14 52.85
C SER A 11 42.99 8.63 52.82
N GLY A 12 42.25 8.30 51.76
CA GLY A 12 40.85 8.67 51.60
C GLY A 12 40.48 8.93 50.14
N GLU A 13 39.23 9.30 49.91
CA GLU A 13 38.68 9.61 48.59
C GLU A 13 38.20 11.07 48.56
N LYS A 14 38.32 11.72 47.39
CA LYS A 14 37.77 13.06 47.15
C LYS A 14 36.98 13.07 45.87
N GLN A 15 35.68 13.31 45.98
CA GLN A 15 34.81 13.48 44.81
C GLN A 15 35.18 14.76 44.05
N VAL A 16 35.21 14.68 42.72
CA VAL A 16 35.48 15.79 41.81
C VAL A 16 34.50 15.74 40.64
N SER A 17 34.08 16.90 40.15
CA SER A 17 33.18 17.04 39.00
C SER A 17 33.78 18.02 38.00
N PRO A 18 34.88 17.65 37.31
CA PRO A 18 35.49 18.52 36.32
C PRO A 18 34.52 18.76 35.15
N SER A 19 34.41 19.99 34.68
CA SER A 19 33.61 20.38 33.51
C SER A 19 34.42 20.36 32.20
N SER A 20 35.70 19.99 32.26
CA SER A 20 36.62 19.88 31.12
C SER A 20 37.73 18.88 31.49
N THR A 21 38.40 18.31 30.49
CA THR A 21 39.51 17.38 30.72
C THR A 21 40.54 18.01 31.65
N THR A 22 40.69 17.41 32.84
CA THR A 22 41.50 17.97 33.93
C THR A 22 42.52 16.94 34.38
N GLU A 23 43.79 17.35 34.43
CA GLU A 23 44.85 16.57 35.06
C GLU A 23 44.83 16.79 36.58
N TYR A 24 44.86 15.69 37.33
CA TYR A 24 44.96 15.69 38.78
C TYR A 24 46.36 15.22 39.20
N VAL A 25 47.02 16.01 40.04
CA VAL A 25 48.35 15.77 40.55
C VAL A 25 48.28 15.57 42.06
N LEU A 26 48.70 14.40 42.53
CA LEU A 26 48.81 14.06 43.94
C LEU A 26 50.28 14.12 44.36
N ILE A 27 50.59 14.89 45.41
CA ILE A 27 51.94 15.02 45.97
C ILE A 27 51.94 14.55 47.42
N ALA A 28 52.71 13.50 47.72
CA ALA A 28 52.99 13.04 49.07
C ALA A 28 54.38 13.53 49.50
N LYS A 29 54.49 14.12 50.70
CA LYS A 29 55.75 14.61 51.25
C LYS A 29 55.94 14.09 52.67
N ASP A 30 57.17 13.74 53.02
CA ASP A 30 57.63 13.58 54.39
C ASP A 30 58.68 14.67 54.72
N SER A 31 59.40 14.55 55.85
CA SER A 31 60.40 15.52 56.28
C SER A 31 61.59 15.68 55.34
N SER A 32 61.82 14.74 54.41
CA SER A 32 63.04 14.68 53.58
C SER A 32 62.78 14.36 52.10
N HIS A 33 61.58 13.89 51.73
CA HIS A 33 61.26 13.41 50.38
C HIS A 33 59.87 13.85 49.91
N SER A 34 59.70 13.92 48.59
CA SER A 34 58.43 14.21 47.92
C SER A 34 58.23 13.24 46.76
N VAL A 35 57.06 12.62 46.68
CA VAL A 35 56.64 11.73 45.60
C VAL A 35 55.41 12.34 44.91
N THR A 36 55.36 12.29 43.58
CA THR A 36 54.27 12.85 42.78
C THR A 36 53.63 11.77 41.91
N SER A 37 52.30 11.75 41.85
CA SER A 37 51.49 10.92 40.95
C SER A 37 50.52 11.79 40.13
N ARG A 38 50.21 11.37 38.90
CA ARG A 38 49.37 12.13 37.95
C ARG A 38 48.28 11.23 37.38
N VAL A 39 47.07 11.75 37.24
CA VAL A 39 45.96 11.08 36.55
C VAL A 39 45.16 12.10 35.74
N SER A 40 44.85 11.76 34.49
CA SER A 40 44.01 12.60 33.62
C SER A 40 42.56 12.12 33.64
N VAL A 41 41.64 13.01 34.00
CA VAL A 41 40.20 12.77 33.87
C VAL A 41 39.71 13.43 32.59
N THR A 42 39.48 12.62 31.55
CA THR A 42 38.95 13.11 30.27
C THR A 42 37.46 13.36 30.37
N VAL A 43 37.03 14.60 30.14
CA VAL A 43 35.61 14.96 30.05
C VAL A 43 35.27 15.06 28.57
N LEU A 44 34.51 14.09 28.05
CA LEU A 44 34.00 14.16 26.69
C LEU A 44 32.79 15.09 26.69
N ASN A 45 32.97 16.31 26.19
CA ASN A 45 31.86 17.20 25.86
C ASN A 45 31.13 16.61 24.65
N GLY A 46 30.27 15.64 24.87
CA GLY A 46 29.37 15.15 23.82
C GLY A 46 28.39 16.25 23.47
N THR A 47 28.44 16.76 22.24
CA THR A 47 27.26 17.47 21.70
C THR A 47 26.08 16.50 21.77
N PRO A 48 24.90 16.92 22.26
CA PRO A 48 23.72 16.06 22.23
C PRO A 48 23.52 15.59 20.79
N ALA A 49 23.34 14.29 20.59
CA ALA A 49 23.03 13.76 19.26
C ALA A 49 21.77 14.47 18.73
N PRO A 50 21.73 14.85 17.44
CA PRO A 50 20.52 15.45 16.87
C PRO A 50 19.34 14.50 17.06
N PRO A 51 18.12 15.02 17.30
CA PRO A 51 16.93 14.19 17.44
C PRO A 51 16.77 13.26 16.23
N PRO A 52 16.30 12.01 16.42
CA PRO A 52 16.01 11.12 15.30
C PRO A 52 15.05 11.80 14.32
N ALA A 53 15.35 11.71 13.01
CA ALA A 53 14.47 12.22 11.98
C ALA A 53 13.12 11.47 12.01
N PRO A 54 11.98 12.15 11.80
CA PRO A 54 10.67 11.52 11.85
C PRO A 54 10.50 10.53 10.70
N VAL A 55 9.96 9.35 11.02
CA VAL A 55 9.60 8.35 10.01
C VAL A 55 8.43 8.85 9.15
N PRO A 56 8.36 8.47 7.87
CA PRO A 56 7.27 8.88 7.00
C PRO A 56 5.99 8.14 7.38
N SER A 57 4.83 8.74 7.13
CA SER A 57 3.53 8.08 7.23
C SER A 57 2.84 8.10 5.88
N ALA A 58 2.10 7.04 5.55
CA ALA A 58 1.33 6.92 4.33
C ALA A 58 -0.12 6.54 4.63
N ASN A 59 -1.07 7.22 4.00
CA ASN A 59 -2.49 6.86 4.05
C ASN A 59 -3.06 6.88 2.63
N LEU A 60 -3.58 5.74 2.18
CA LEU A 60 -4.20 5.55 0.88
C LEU A 60 -5.66 5.14 1.07
N THR A 61 -6.56 5.81 0.36
CA THR A 61 -8.00 5.57 0.41
C THR A 61 -8.56 5.46 -1.01
N ALA A 62 -9.72 4.81 -1.15
CA ALA A 62 -10.47 4.74 -2.39
C ALA A 62 -11.90 5.21 -2.14
N SER A 63 -12.44 6.01 -3.05
CA SER A 63 -13.85 6.43 -3.02
C SER A 63 -14.83 5.25 -3.13
N SER A 64 -14.46 4.21 -3.88
CA SER A 64 -15.15 2.91 -3.85
C SER A 64 -14.14 1.76 -3.90
N THR A 65 -14.29 0.81 -2.98
CA THR A 65 -13.51 -0.45 -2.95
C THR A 65 -14.20 -1.58 -3.72
N SER A 66 -15.39 -1.34 -4.27
CA SER A 66 -16.14 -2.32 -5.05
C SER A 66 -16.82 -1.64 -6.23
N ILE A 67 -16.43 -2.04 -7.44
CA ILE A 67 -16.91 -1.44 -8.68
C ILE A 67 -17.34 -2.54 -9.66
N THR A 68 -18.26 -2.23 -10.55
CA THR A 68 -18.59 -3.09 -11.69
C THR A 68 -17.58 -2.87 -12.81
N ALA A 69 -17.27 -3.91 -13.60
CA ALA A 69 -16.37 -3.77 -14.74
C ALA A 69 -16.80 -2.61 -15.66
N GLY A 70 -15.85 -1.72 -15.98
CA GLY A 70 -16.11 -0.49 -16.75
C GLY A 70 -16.41 0.75 -15.92
N GLN A 71 -16.67 0.62 -14.62
CA GLN A 71 -16.76 1.75 -13.68
C GLN A 71 -15.37 2.19 -13.22
N SER A 72 -15.27 3.41 -12.70
CA SER A 72 -14.04 3.95 -12.12
C SER A 72 -14.13 4.10 -10.60
N SER A 73 -12.96 4.14 -9.95
CA SER A 73 -12.81 4.53 -8.56
C SER A 73 -11.72 5.59 -8.47
N THR A 74 -11.91 6.59 -7.60
CA THR A 74 -10.88 7.59 -7.29
C THR A 74 -10.06 7.14 -6.09
N LEU A 75 -8.76 6.98 -6.26
CA LEU A 75 -7.78 6.79 -5.19
C LEU A 75 -7.34 8.16 -4.67
N SER A 76 -7.19 8.31 -3.36
CA SER A 76 -6.70 9.54 -2.74
C SER A 76 -5.72 9.21 -1.63
N TRP A 77 -4.62 9.95 -1.55
CA TRP A 77 -3.57 9.70 -0.60
C TRP A 77 -2.98 10.95 0.03
N THR A 78 -2.50 10.75 1.26
CA THR A 78 -1.78 11.75 2.04
C THR A 78 -0.57 11.12 2.69
N THR A 79 0.57 11.80 2.63
CA THR A 79 1.78 11.39 3.34
C THR A 79 2.30 12.52 4.22
N THR A 80 3.07 12.15 5.26
CA THR A 80 3.74 13.07 6.18
C THR A 80 5.22 12.68 6.27
N ASN A 81 6.13 13.66 6.34
CA ASN A 81 7.57 13.46 6.42
C ASN A 81 8.20 12.65 5.27
N ALA A 82 7.48 12.41 4.17
CA ALA A 82 7.97 11.69 3.01
C ALA A 82 8.64 12.65 2.01
N THR A 83 9.81 12.26 1.49
CA THR A 83 10.48 12.97 0.40
C THR A 83 10.18 12.36 -0.96
N SER A 84 9.87 11.06 -1.00
CA SER A 84 9.53 10.34 -2.23
C SER A 84 8.31 9.46 -1.98
N VAL A 85 7.38 9.43 -2.94
CA VAL A 85 6.18 8.60 -2.86
C VAL A 85 5.96 7.88 -4.18
N THR A 86 5.62 6.60 -4.11
CA THR A 86 5.25 5.78 -5.28
C THR A 86 3.90 5.12 -5.10
N LEU A 87 3.12 5.03 -6.17
CA LEU A 87 1.86 4.30 -6.26
C LEU A 87 2.03 3.16 -7.27
N ASN A 88 1.93 1.91 -6.81
CA ASN A 88 2.22 0.70 -7.59
C ASN A 88 3.59 0.76 -8.29
N GLY A 89 4.59 1.34 -7.62
CA GLY A 89 5.95 1.51 -8.14
C GLY A 89 6.17 2.74 -9.01
N ASN A 90 5.12 3.49 -9.38
CA ASN A 90 5.25 4.73 -10.17
C ASN A 90 5.38 5.95 -9.25
N ALA A 91 6.30 6.86 -9.54
CA ALA A 91 6.47 8.09 -8.77
C ALA A 91 5.22 8.99 -8.86
N VAL A 92 4.75 9.46 -7.72
CA VAL A 92 3.61 10.37 -7.60
C VAL A 92 3.93 11.51 -6.61
N SER A 93 3.09 12.54 -6.58
CA SER A 93 3.18 13.60 -5.57
C SER A 93 2.97 13.06 -4.15
N THR A 94 3.53 13.75 -3.16
CA THR A 94 3.42 13.37 -1.73
C THR A 94 1.98 13.27 -1.25
N ASN A 95 1.09 14.08 -1.83
CA ASN A 95 -0.33 14.10 -1.58
C ASN A 95 -1.02 14.23 -2.94
N GLY A 96 -2.13 13.53 -3.14
CA GLY A 96 -2.76 13.51 -4.46
C GLY A 96 -4.00 12.64 -4.55
N SER A 97 -4.55 12.62 -5.75
CA SER A 97 -5.71 11.82 -6.11
C SER A 97 -5.59 11.36 -7.57
N GLN A 98 -6.07 10.15 -7.86
CA GLN A 98 -6.03 9.57 -9.20
C GLN A 98 -7.27 8.71 -9.44
N SER A 99 -7.97 8.97 -10.55
CA SER A 99 -9.05 8.09 -11.03
C SER A 99 -8.44 6.85 -11.69
N VAL A 100 -8.98 5.68 -11.36
CA VAL A 100 -8.57 4.38 -11.90
C VAL A 100 -9.78 3.59 -12.39
N THR A 101 -9.59 2.80 -13.44
CA THR A 101 -10.63 1.95 -14.05
C THR A 101 -10.08 0.52 -14.22
N PRO A 102 -9.84 -0.22 -13.13
CA PRO A 102 -9.26 -1.55 -13.22
C PRO A 102 -10.22 -2.54 -13.89
N ALA A 103 -9.68 -3.40 -14.77
CA ALA A 103 -10.46 -4.45 -15.45
C ALA A 103 -10.70 -5.69 -14.56
N SER A 104 -9.95 -5.82 -13.46
CA SER A 104 -10.02 -6.94 -12.53
C SER A 104 -9.65 -6.46 -11.13
N THR A 105 -10.00 -7.24 -10.10
CA THR A 105 -9.67 -6.90 -8.72
C THR A 105 -8.18 -6.59 -8.58
N THR A 106 -7.88 -5.35 -8.20
CA THR A 106 -6.52 -4.81 -8.19
C THR A 106 -6.18 -4.28 -6.80
N THR A 107 -4.98 -4.60 -6.31
CA THR A 107 -4.43 -4.02 -5.09
C THR A 107 -3.58 -2.83 -5.46
N TYR A 108 -3.86 -1.68 -4.86
CA TYR A 108 -3.08 -0.46 -4.98
C TYR A 108 -2.22 -0.29 -3.72
N THR A 109 -0.93 -0.07 -3.91
CA THR A 109 0.06 0.05 -2.84
C THR A 109 0.78 1.39 -2.98
N LEU A 110 0.68 2.21 -1.95
CA LEU A 110 1.39 3.47 -1.79
C LEU A 110 2.61 3.25 -0.89
N ASN A 111 3.79 3.67 -1.33
CA ASN A 111 5.03 3.59 -0.56
C ASN A 111 5.63 4.98 -0.43
N ALA A 112 5.78 5.45 0.81
CA ALA A 112 6.31 6.76 1.15
C ALA A 112 7.65 6.61 1.87
N THR A 113 8.71 7.22 1.34
CA THR A 113 10.09 7.07 1.82
C THR A 113 10.73 8.40 2.16
N ASN A 114 11.64 8.36 3.12
CA ASN A 114 12.61 9.41 3.40
C ASN A 114 13.93 8.79 3.88
N ALA A 115 14.92 9.62 4.28
CA ALA A 115 16.19 9.13 4.80
C ALA A 115 16.09 8.40 6.15
N ALA A 116 14.99 8.61 6.89
CA ALA A 116 14.72 7.96 8.18
C ALA A 116 14.06 6.58 8.03
N GLY A 117 13.41 6.29 6.89
CA GLY A 117 12.77 5.00 6.63
C GLY A 117 11.70 5.03 5.54
N SER A 118 10.78 4.05 5.61
CA SER A 118 9.65 3.89 4.68
C SER A 118 8.36 3.56 5.43
N SER A 119 7.23 3.94 4.85
CA SER A 119 5.89 3.53 5.26
C SER A 119 5.05 3.15 4.05
N THR A 120 4.25 2.10 4.20
CA THR A 120 3.42 1.55 3.11
C THR A 120 1.95 1.53 3.52
N SER A 121 1.05 1.87 2.59
CA SER A 121 -0.40 1.75 2.75
C SER A 121 -0.99 1.11 1.50
N SER A 122 -1.95 0.20 1.65
CA SER A 122 -2.60 -0.46 0.51
C SER A 122 -4.12 -0.41 0.59
N VAL A 123 -4.77 -0.44 -0.57
CA VAL A 123 -6.23 -0.57 -0.71
C VAL A 123 -6.54 -1.52 -1.85
N VAL A 124 -7.56 -2.36 -1.67
CA VAL A 124 -8.01 -3.30 -2.70
C VAL A 124 -9.28 -2.73 -3.34
N VAL A 125 -9.29 -2.66 -4.67
CA VAL A 125 -10.48 -2.34 -5.47
C VAL A 125 -10.96 -3.62 -6.13
N THR A 126 -12.07 -4.15 -5.63
CA THR A 126 -12.72 -5.35 -6.16
C THR A 126 -13.56 -5.02 -7.38
N VAL A 127 -13.38 -5.78 -8.46
CA VAL A 127 -14.13 -5.60 -9.71
C VAL A 127 -15.10 -6.76 -9.89
N THR A 128 -16.40 -6.46 -9.89
CA THR A 128 -17.45 -7.44 -10.21
C THR A 128 -17.66 -7.48 -11.72
N PRO A 129 -17.50 -8.64 -12.39
CA PRO A 129 -17.79 -8.78 -13.81
C PRO A 129 -19.26 -8.49 -14.12
N VAL A 130 -19.53 -7.95 -15.31
CA VAL A 130 -20.90 -7.86 -15.84
C VAL A 130 -21.26 -9.23 -16.41
N ALA A 131 -22.39 -9.79 -15.98
CA ALA A 131 -22.89 -11.04 -16.57
C ALA A 131 -23.22 -10.81 -18.06
N PRO A 132 -22.84 -11.72 -18.96
CA PRO A 132 -23.25 -11.62 -20.35
C PRO A 132 -24.79 -11.65 -20.44
N PRO A 133 -25.39 -10.99 -21.45
CA PRO A 133 -26.82 -11.06 -21.66
C PRO A 133 -27.27 -12.51 -21.87
N PRO A 134 -28.50 -12.87 -21.44
CA PRO A 134 -29.02 -14.20 -21.67
C PRO A 134 -29.07 -14.51 -23.18
N PRO A 135 -28.88 -15.78 -23.57
CA PRO A 135 -29.01 -16.17 -24.96
C PRO A 135 -30.42 -15.88 -25.48
N PRO A 136 -30.58 -15.53 -26.78
CA PRO A 136 -31.90 -15.34 -27.36
C PRO A 136 -32.72 -16.63 -27.27
N PRO A 137 -34.07 -16.54 -27.10
CA PRO A 137 -34.93 -17.71 -27.13
C PRO A 137 -34.78 -18.47 -28.47
N PRO A 138 -34.92 -19.81 -28.47
CA PRO A 138 -35.01 -20.58 -29.70
C PRO A 138 -36.14 -20.07 -30.60
N ALA A 139 -35.92 -20.05 -31.92
CA ALA A 139 -36.95 -19.65 -32.87
C ALA A 139 -38.15 -20.61 -32.79
N ALA A 140 -39.36 -20.04 -32.74
CA ALA A 140 -40.60 -20.83 -32.73
C ALA A 140 -40.77 -21.62 -34.04
N PRO A 141 -41.43 -22.79 -34.02
CA PRO A 141 -41.77 -23.51 -35.22
C PRO A 141 -42.83 -22.73 -36.02
N THR A 142 -42.65 -22.66 -37.34
CA THR A 142 -43.64 -22.10 -38.25
C THR A 142 -44.14 -23.18 -39.19
N ALA A 143 -45.43 -23.14 -39.53
CA ALA A 143 -46.05 -24.03 -40.51
C ALA A 143 -46.93 -23.22 -41.47
N THR A 144 -46.84 -23.51 -42.77
CA THR A 144 -47.78 -23.01 -43.78
C THR A 144 -48.39 -24.19 -44.53
N LEU A 145 -49.67 -24.07 -44.90
CA LEU A 145 -50.42 -25.07 -45.66
C LEU A 145 -51.18 -24.36 -46.77
N SER A 146 -51.06 -24.84 -48.00
CA SER A 146 -51.75 -24.32 -49.16
C SER A 146 -52.32 -25.44 -50.01
N ALA A 147 -53.49 -25.22 -50.60
CA ALA A 147 -54.10 -26.10 -51.58
C ALA A 147 -53.95 -25.50 -52.99
N SER A 148 -53.84 -26.35 -54.01
CA SER A 148 -53.80 -25.91 -55.41
C SER A 148 -55.14 -25.35 -55.92
N ALA A 149 -56.24 -25.63 -55.22
CA ALA A 149 -57.57 -25.11 -55.51
C ALA A 149 -58.40 -24.99 -54.22
N ALA A 150 -59.26 -23.97 -54.13
CA ALA A 150 -60.14 -23.75 -52.97
C ALA A 150 -61.43 -24.59 -53.01
N SER A 151 -61.78 -25.18 -54.15
CA SER A 151 -62.97 -26.01 -54.34
C SER A 151 -62.76 -26.97 -55.51
N ILE A 152 -63.28 -28.19 -55.40
CA ILE A 152 -63.19 -29.22 -56.43
C ILE A 152 -64.55 -29.89 -56.65
N VAL A 153 -64.78 -30.41 -57.86
CA VAL A 153 -65.95 -31.25 -58.16
C VAL A 153 -65.67 -32.69 -57.70
N SER A 154 -66.71 -33.42 -57.30
CA SER A 154 -66.60 -34.83 -56.90
C SER A 154 -65.82 -35.65 -57.94
N GLY A 155 -64.78 -36.36 -57.48
CA GLY A 155 -63.89 -37.16 -58.33
C GLY A 155 -62.65 -36.43 -58.86
N GLN A 156 -62.52 -35.12 -58.64
CA GLN A 156 -61.27 -34.39 -58.91
C GLN A 156 -60.26 -34.51 -57.77
N SER A 157 -58.99 -34.24 -58.08
CA SER A 157 -57.88 -34.23 -57.11
C SER A 157 -57.45 -32.80 -56.79
N VAL A 158 -56.92 -32.58 -55.59
CA VAL A 158 -56.25 -31.35 -55.18
C VAL A 158 -54.87 -31.68 -54.64
N THR A 159 -53.90 -30.80 -54.87
CA THR A 159 -52.56 -30.93 -54.29
C THR A 159 -52.45 -30.04 -53.06
N LEU A 160 -52.02 -30.61 -51.93
CA LEU A 160 -51.66 -29.87 -50.72
C LEU A 160 -50.15 -29.70 -50.66
N SER A 161 -49.69 -28.48 -50.41
CA SER A 161 -48.29 -28.15 -50.18
C SER A 161 -48.15 -27.56 -48.79
N TRP A 162 -47.18 -28.03 -48.01
CA TRP A 162 -46.86 -27.49 -46.70
C TRP A 162 -45.38 -27.20 -46.56
N THR A 163 -45.05 -26.19 -45.77
CA THR A 163 -43.67 -25.91 -45.35
C THR A 163 -43.65 -25.77 -43.84
N THR A 164 -42.64 -26.37 -43.20
CA THR A 164 -42.38 -26.19 -41.78
C THR A 164 -40.95 -25.70 -41.59
N THR A 165 -40.72 -24.90 -40.56
CA THR A 165 -39.38 -24.44 -40.17
C THR A 165 -39.26 -24.57 -38.65
N ASN A 166 -38.09 -24.97 -38.17
CA ASN A 166 -37.83 -25.24 -36.74
C ASN A 166 -38.76 -26.28 -36.09
N ALA A 167 -39.47 -27.09 -36.87
CA ALA A 167 -40.32 -28.18 -36.39
C ALA A 167 -39.56 -29.51 -36.38
N THR A 168 -39.70 -30.30 -35.31
CA THR A 168 -39.13 -31.65 -35.18
C THR A 168 -40.09 -32.76 -35.61
N SER A 169 -41.38 -32.45 -35.70
CA SER A 169 -42.40 -33.34 -36.26
C SER A 169 -43.48 -32.49 -36.93
N ALA A 170 -44.12 -33.04 -37.96
CA ALA A 170 -45.29 -32.48 -38.61
C ALA A 170 -46.25 -33.61 -38.93
N THR A 171 -47.54 -33.40 -38.68
CA THR A 171 -48.59 -34.38 -38.97
C THR A 171 -49.70 -33.68 -39.74
N LEU A 172 -50.15 -34.30 -40.83
CA LEU A 172 -51.29 -33.88 -41.63
C LEU A 172 -52.39 -34.93 -41.41
N ASN A 173 -53.53 -34.51 -40.86
CA ASN A 173 -54.67 -35.37 -40.53
C ASN A 173 -55.83 -35.18 -41.49
#